data_AF-A0AAU5VA76-F1
#
_entry.id   AF-A0AAU5VA76-F1
#
_cell.length_a   1.000
_cell.length_b   1.000
_cell.length_c   1.000
_cell.angle_alpha   90.00
_cell.angle_beta   90.00
_cell.angle_gamma   90.00
#
_symmetry.space_group_name_H-M   'P 1'
#
loop_
_entity.id
_entity.type
_entity.pdbx_description
1 polymer ?
#
loop_
_entity_poly.entity_id
_entity_poly.type
_entity_poly.pdbx_seq_one_letter_code
_entity_poly.pdbx_strand_id
1 'polypeptide(L)'
;MRLRIERTDWLRPGLYLTDTPRPHCRDCGGHGVQERDYGDETGEYVGTNWAYYACWNANGRWLLLPIPRKPLPRPGPDPWASNEPPL
;
A
#
# COMPACT_ATOMS: atom_id res chain seq x y z
N MET A 1 10.02 -2.71 8.18
CA MET A 1 9.01 -1.79 7.61
C MET A 1 7.65 -2.47 7.66
N ARG A 2 6.56 -1.76 7.96
CA ARG A 2 5.21 -2.35 8.06
C ARG A 2 4.24 -1.63 7.13
N LEU A 3 3.82 -2.32 6.07
CA LEU A 3 2.79 -1.80 5.17
C LEU A 3 1.47 -1.56 5.94
N ARG A 4 0.85 -0.39 5.74
CA ARG A 4 -0.40 -0.02 6.40
C ARG A 4 -1.41 0.56 5.43
N ILE A 5 -2.60 -0.05 5.37
CA ILE A 5 -3.73 0.43 4.57
C ILE A 5 -4.72 1.12 5.50
N GLU A 6 -5.04 2.38 5.20
CA GLU A 6 -5.97 3.19 5.99
C GLU A 6 -7.12 3.68 5.13
N ARG A 7 -8.34 3.62 5.66
CA ARG A 7 -9.48 4.32 5.08
C ARG A 7 -9.50 5.74 5.62
N THR A 8 -9.51 6.73 4.74
CA THR A 8 -9.66 8.15 5.07
C THR A 8 -10.89 8.70 4.37
N ASP A 9 -11.53 9.67 5.00
CA ASP A 9 -12.67 10.44 4.52
C ASP A 9 -12.29 11.86 4.06
N TRP A 10 -11.03 12.26 4.23
CA TRP A 10 -10.55 13.61 3.94
C TRP A 10 -10.45 13.88 2.42
N LEU A 11 -11.05 14.99 1.96
CA LEU A 11 -11.17 15.47 0.56
C LEU A 11 -11.88 14.52 -0.43
N ARG A 12 -11.49 13.26 -0.51
CA ARG A 12 -12.15 12.18 -1.24
C ARG A 12 -12.01 10.90 -0.42
N PRO A 13 -13.12 10.27 0.03
CA PRO A 13 -13.05 9.01 0.73
C PRO A 13 -12.28 8.00 -0.11
N GLY A 14 -11.38 7.26 0.52
CA GLY A 14 -10.51 6.34 -0.19
C GLY A 14 -9.73 5.45 0.75
N LEU A 15 -9.23 4.35 0.20
CA LEU A 15 -8.20 3.53 0.81
C LEU A 15 -6.85 4.07 0.39
N TYR A 16 -6.01 4.37 1.37
CA TYR A 16 -4.67 4.90 1.17
C TYR A 16 -3.67 3.93 1.75
N LEU A 17 -2.60 3.74 1.01
CA LEU A 17 -1.40 3.06 1.44
C LEU A 17 -0.48 4.05 2.14
N THR A 18 -0.07 3.73 3.34
CA THR A 18 0.74 4.56 4.24
C THR A 18 1.91 3.74 4.79
N ASP A 19 2.90 4.43 5.37
CA ASP A 19 4.09 3.81 5.95
C ASP A 19 4.81 2.86 4.97
N THR A 20 4.93 3.32 3.72
CA THR A 20 5.50 2.57 2.60
C THR A 20 6.37 3.49 1.75
N PRO A 21 7.47 2.99 1.14
CA PRO A 21 8.17 3.77 0.12
C PRO A 21 7.29 3.92 -1.12
N ARG A 22 7.70 4.78 -2.05
CA ARG A 22 7.02 4.89 -3.35
C ARG A 22 6.99 3.51 -4.05
N PRO A 23 5.80 2.94 -4.34
CA PRO A 23 5.66 1.55 -4.83
C PRO A 23 6.38 1.23 -6.13
N HIS A 24 6.62 2.26 -6.96
CA HIS A 24 7.33 2.14 -8.23
C HIS A 24 8.53 3.11 -8.28
N CYS A 25 9.25 3.24 -7.16
CA CYS A 25 10.48 4.02 -7.15
C CYS A 25 11.47 3.42 -8.17
N ARG A 26 12.03 4.25 -9.04
CA ARG A 26 13.01 3.82 -10.04
C ARG A 26 14.32 3.35 -9.40
N ASP A 27 14.65 3.90 -8.23
CA ASP A 27 15.93 3.65 -7.57
C ASP A 27 15.92 2.35 -6.76
N CYS A 28 14.77 1.99 -6.18
CA CYS A 28 14.68 0.85 -5.27
C CYS A 28 13.51 -0.10 -5.54
N GLY A 29 12.75 0.06 -6.63
CA GLY A 29 11.63 -0.81 -6.99
C GLY A 29 10.49 -0.88 -5.96
N GLY A 30 10.42 0.07 -5.02
CA GLY A 30 9.47 0.02 -3.91
C GLY A 30 9.94 -0.74 -2.66
N HIS A 31 11.22 -1.13 -2.57
CA HIS A 31 11.77 -1.73 -1.34
C HIS A 31 12.00 -0.69 -0.22
N GLY A 32 12.40 0.54 -0.55
CA GLY A 32 12.55 1.64 0.41
C GLY A 32 13.79 1.59 1.29
N VAL A 33 14.47 0.45 1.35
CA VAL A 33 15.76 0.25 2.01
C VAL A 33 16.72 -0.48 1.09
N GLN A 34 18.02 -0.24 1.31
CA GLN A 34 19.11 -1.00 0.77
C GLN A 34 19.86 -1.69 1.91
N GLU A 35 20.10 -2.97 1.72
CA GLU A 35 20.99 -3.76 2.56
C GLU A 35 22.44 -3.56 2.07
N ARG A 36 23.37 -3.29 2.99
CA ARG A 36 24.79 -3.14 2.68
C ARG A 36 25.64 -3.88 3.69
N ASP A 37 26.36 -4.87 3.20
CA ASP A 37 27.38 -5.57 3.98
C ASP A 37 28.59 -4.66 4.19
N TYR A 38 29.22 -4.80 5.35
CA TYR A 38 30.46 -4.12 5.67
C TYR A 38 31.43 -5.05 6.37
N GLY A 39 32.72 -4.82 6.12
CA GLY A 39 33.81 -5.55 6.73
C GLY A 39 34.67 -4.69 7.63
N ASP A 40 35.57 -5.33 8.37
CA ASP A 40 36.62 -4.66 9.13
C ASP A 40 37.74 -4.16 8.21
N GLU A 41 38.83 -3.67 8.81
CA GLU A 41 40.01 -3.19 8.09
C GLU A 41 40.74 -4.28 7.29
N THR A 42 40.47 -5.57 7.58
CA THR A 42 41.02 -6.72 6.84
C THR A 42 40.15 -7.11 5.65
N GLY A 43 38.93 -6.56 5.58
CA GLY A 43 37.92 -6.92 4.59
C GLY A 43 37.10 -8.16 4.99
N GLU A 44 37.26 -8.67 6.21
CA GLU A 44 36.41 -9.74 6.74
C GLU A 44 35.00 -9.22 7.03
N TYR A 45 33.97 -10.01 6.71
CA TYR A 45 32.58 -9.64 6.95
C TYR A 45 32.30 -9.46 8.46
N VAL A 46 31.82 -8.28 8.85
CA VAL A 46 31.50 -7.94 10.24
C VAL A 46 29.99 -7.85 10.45
N GLY A 47 29.25 -7.48 9.41
CA GLY A 47 27.81 -7.42 9.49
C GLY A 47 27.18 -6.71 8.32
N THR A 48 25.89 -6.46 8.49
CA THR A 48 25.04 -5.84 7.49
C THR A 48 24.30 -4.67 8.11
N ASN A 49 24.30 -3.54 7.41
CA ASN A 49 23.50 -2.37 7.79
C ASN A 49 22.38 -2.12 6.76
N TRP A 50 21.42 -1.30 7.18
CA TRP A 50 20.27 -0.92 6.38
C TRP A 50 20.23 0.59 6.19
N ALA A 51 20.22 1.04 4.94
CA ALA A 51 20.09 2.45 4.58
C ALA A 51 18.74 2.71 3.89
N TYR A 52 18.01 3.73 4.32
CA TYR A 52 16.74 4.10 3.69
C TYR A 52 16.99 4.89 2.39
N TYR A 53 16.20 4.61 1.36
CA TYR A 53 16.15 5.45 0.17
C TYR A 53 15.36 6.72 0.43
N ALA A 54 15.68 7.81 -0.28
CA ALA A 54 14.94 9.07 -0.20
C ALA A 54 13.45 8.96 -0.59
N CYS A 55 13.08 7.90 -1.31
CA CYS A 55 11.68 7.60 -1.64
C CYS A 55 10.86 7.08 -0.44
N TRP A 56 11.52 6.74 0.66
CA TRP A 56 10.86 6.43 1.93
C TRP A 56 10.43 7.74 2.58
N ASN A 57 9.12 7.95 2.71
CA ASN A 57 8.55 9.10 3.38
C ASN A 57 7.47 8.63 4.36
N ALA A 58 7.72 8.82 5.66
CA ALA A 58 6.80 8.41 6.72
C ALA A 58 5.43 9.10 6.63
N ASN A 59 5.37 10.29 6.01
CA ASN A 59 4.13 11.04 5.77
C ASN A 59 3.52 10.75 4.39
N GLY A 60 4.16 9.91 3.59
CA GLY A 60 3.70 9.53 2.26
C GLY A 60 2.37 8.77 2.33
N ARG A 61 1.42 9.15 1.47
CA ARG A 61 0.14 8.47 1.31
C ARG A 61 -0.13 8.24 -0.16
N TRP A 62 -0.47 7.02 -0.54
CA TRP A 62 -0.79 6.66 -1.92
C TRP A 62 -2.23 6.19 -2.00
N LEU A 63 -3.07 6.86 -2.80
CA LEU A 63 -4.44 6.41 -3.01
C LEU A 63 -4.42 5.06 -3.75
N LEU A 64 -4.98 4.03 -3.14
CA LEU A 64 -5.18 2.71 -3.76
C LEU A 64 -6.53 2.63 -4.46
N LEU A 65 -7.59 3.02 -3.75
CA LEU A 65 -8.96 2.90 -4.24
C LEU A 65 -9.81 4.08 -3.76
N PRO A 66 -10.42 4.86 -4.66
CA PRO A 66 -11.42 5.85 -4.27
C PRO A 66 -12.69 5.15 -3.77
N ILE A 67 -13.24 5.63 -2.66
CA ILE A 67 -14.51 5.17 -2.12
C ILE A 67 -15.59 6.19 -2.53
N PRO A 68 -16.65 5.76 -3.24
CA PRO A 68 -17.74 6.65 -3.60
C PRO A 68 -18.44 7.20 -2.35
N ARG A 69 -18.73 8.51 -2.36
CA ARG A 69 -19.45 9.21 -1.29
C ARG A 69 -20.93 8.87 -1.22
N LYS A 70 -21.51 8.52 -2.36
CA LYS A 70 -22.92 8.16 -2.48
C LYS A 70 -23.03 6.64 -2.48
N PRO A 71 -24.08 6.07 -1.86
CA PRO A 71 -24.37 4.66 -2.04
C PRO A 71 -24.40 4.36 -3.54
N LEU A 72 -23.69 3.33 -3.99
CA LEU A 72 -23.89 2.87 -5.35
C LEU A 72 -25.38 2.54 -5.51
N PRO A 73 -25.99 2.84 -6.67
CA PRO A 73 -27.33 2.35 -6.97
C PRO A 73 -27.36 0.86 -6.64
N ARG A 74 -28.34 0.44 -5.84
CA ARG A 74 -28.53 -1.00 -5.63
C ARG A 74 -28.66 -1.62 -7.02
N PRO A 75 -27.98 -2.75 -7.29
CA PRO A 75 -28.31 -3.54 -8.47
C PRO A 75 -29.83 -3.67 -8.53
N GLY A 76 -30.41 -3.49 -9.71
CA GLY A 76 -31.84 -3.75 -9.91
C GLY A 76 -32.19 -5.19 -9.48
N PRO A 77 -33.49 -5.54 -9.47
CA PRO A 77 -33.91 -6.91 -9.18
C PRO A 77 -32.99 -7.91 -9.89
N ASP A 78 -32.45 -8.88 -9.15
CA ASP A 78 -31.57 -9.89 -9.73
C ASP A 78 -32.31 -10.53 -10.91
N PRO A 79 -31.79 -10.44 -12.14
CA PRO A 79 -32.47 -10.99 -13.31
C PRO A 79 -32.64 -12.51 -13.24
N TRP A 80 -31.97 -13.16 -12.29
CA TRP A 80 -32.07 -14.60 -12.01
C TRP A 80 -32.84 -14.92 -10.72
N ALA A 81 -33.38 -13.92 -10.01
CA ALA A 81 -34.28 -14.18 -8.91
C ALA A 81 -35.54 -14.87 -9.44
N SER A 82 -35.68 -16.17 -9.15
CA SER A 82 -36.90 -16.90 -9.44
C SER A 82 -38.04 -16.26 -8.63
N ASN A 83 -39.09 -15.81 -9.32
CA ASN A 83 -40.30 -15.26 -8.70
C ASN A 83 -41.21 -16.35 -8.10
N GLU A 84 -40.70 -17.58 -7.95
CA GLU A 84 -41.48 -18.70 -7.43
C GLU A 84 -41.50 -18.65 -5.89
N PRO A 85 -42.68 -18.63 -5.26
CA PRO A 85 -42.78 -18.69 -3.80
C PRO A 85 -42.28 -20.05 -3.28
N PRO A 86 -41.69 -20.12 -2.07
CA PRO A 86 -41.31 -21.39 -1.47
C PRO A 86 -42.55 -22.26 -1.24
N LEU A 87 -42.43 -23.54 -1.60
CA LEU A 87 -43.44 -24.59 -1.41
C LEU A 87 -43.72 -24.88 0.08
#